data_AF-A0A6A6YI71-F1
#
_entry.id   AF-A0A6A6YI71-F1
#
_cell.length_a   1.000
_cell.length_b   1.000
_cell.length_c   1.000
_cell.angle_alpha   90.00
_cell.angle_beta   90.00
_cell.angle_gamma   90.00
#
_symmetry.space_group_name_H-M   'P 1'
#
loop_
_entity.id
_entity.type
_entity.pdbx_description
1 polymer ?
#
loop_
_entity_poly.entity_id
_entity_poly.type
_entity_poly.pdbx_seq_one_letter_code
_entity_poly.pdbx_strand_id
1 'polypeptide(L)'
;MSRAAKLTLTATSLSAIGIVIFVHRAQQTEKAAMHAGVIRDYEQQRVKKERLLDFEMQKALEEEYRKIQSVSDGGRPAAPDTAKR
;
A
#
# COMPACT_ATOMS: atom_id res chain seq x y z
N MET A 1 3.85 31.88 47.76
CA MET A 1 4.18 31.56 46.35
C MET A 1 4.34 32.84 45.54
N SER A 2 5.50 33.07 44.95
CA SER A 2 5.77 34.21 44.04
C SER A 2 4.83 34.18 42.82
N ARG A 3 4.50 35.36 42.26
CA ARG A 3 3.70 35.50 41.02
C ARG A 3 4.34 34.75 39.85
N ALA A 4 5.67 34.74 39.78
CA ALA A 4 6.42 34.01 38.76
C ALA A 4 6.18 32.49 38.86
N ALA A 5 6.22 31.92 40.08
CA ALA A 5 6.00 30.49 40.28
C ALA A 5 4.56 30.07 39.91
N LYS A 6 3.56 30.90 40.20
CA LYS A 6 2.17 30.65 39.79
C LYS A 6 2.03 30.67 38.27
N LEU A 7 2.67 31.64 37.60
CA LEU A 7 2.64 31.77 36.14
C LEU A 7 3.26 30.55 35.45
N THR A 8 4.46 30.13 35.89
CA THR A 8 5.13 28.93 35.36
C THR A 8 4.26 27.69 35.54
N LEU A 9 3.67 27.51 36.73
CA LEU A 9 2.81 26.35 36.98
C LEU A 9 1.61 26.34 36.04
N THR A 10 0.91 27.46 35.89
CA THR A 10 -0.24 27.56 34.98
C THR A 10 0.15 27.33 33.53
N ALA A 11 1.29 27.88 33.08
CA ALA A 11 1.76 27.74 31.72
C ALA A 11 2.12 26.28 31.39
N THR A 12 2.83 25.60 32.29
CA THR A 12 3.20 24.19 32.11
C THR A 12 1.98 23.28 32.15
N SER A 13 1.04 23.51 33.07
CA SER A 13 -0.20 22.74 33.13
C SER A 13 -1.05 22.91 31.86
N LEU A 14 -1.20 24.13 31.34
CA LEU A 14 -1.93 24.38 30.10
C LEU A 14 -1.22 23.75 28.89
N SER A 15 0.12 23.83 28.86
CA SER A 15 0.91 23.20 27.80
C SER A 15 0.74 21.67 27.78
N ALA A 16 0.78 21.03 28.95
CA ALA A 16 0.55 19.60 29.08
C ALA A 16 -0.86 19.19 28.60
N ILE A 17 -1.90 19.92 29.02
CA ILE A 17 -3.28 19.70 28.56
C ILE A 17 -3.37 19.86 27.04
N GLY A 18 -2.73 20.89 26.48
CA GLY A 18 -2.68 21.15 25.04
C GLY A 18 -2.07 19.98 24.27
N ILE A 19 -0.94 19.45 24.73
CA ILE A 19 -0.28 18.28 24.11
C ILE A 19 -1.20 17.06 24.13
N VAL A 20 -1.87 16.78 25.25
CA VAL A 20 -2.80 15.65 25.36
C VAL A 20 -3.95 15.76 24.36
N ILE A 21 -4.55 16.95 24.24
CA ILE A 21 -5.62 17.20 23.26
C ILE A 21 -5.09 17.04 21.83
N PHE A 22 -3.91 17.58 21.53
CA PHE A 22 -3.28 17.48 20.22
C PHE A 22 -3.04 16.02 19.81
N VAL A 23 -2.44 15.22 20.70
CA VAL A 23 -2.16 13.80 20.43
C VAL A 23 -3.45 13.01 20.22
N HIS A 24 -4.49 13.25 21.01
CA HIS A 24 -5.79 12.60 20.78
C HIS A 24 -6.37 12.92 19.41
N ARG A 25 -6.24 14.18 18.95
CA ARG A 25 -6.67 14.57 17.62
C ARG A 25 -5.83 13.91 16.52
N ALA A 26 -4.51 13.90 16.67
CA ALA A 26 -3.61 13.24 15.73
C ALA A 26 -3.90 11.73 15.60
N GLN A 27 -4.07 11.03 16.73
CA GLN A 27 -4.41 9.60 16.75
C GLN A 27 -5.72 9.30 16.02
N GLN A 28 -6.74 10.16 16.12
CA GLN A 28 -8.00 9.98 15.39
C GLN A 28 -7.80 10.13 13.87
N THR A 29 -6.98 11.10 13.45
CA THR A 29 -6.67 11.28 12.02
C THR A 29 -5.87 10.10 11.45
N GLU A 30 -4.93 9.56 12.22
CA GLU A 30 -4.15 8.39 11.84
C GLU A 30 -5.03 7.13 11.72
N LYS A 31 -5.97 6.93 12.66
CA LYS A 31 -6.95 5.83 12.57
C LYS A 31 -7.81 5.91 11.30
N ALA A 32 -8.26 7.11 10.93
CA ALA A 32 -9.00 7.30 9.68
C ALA A 32 -8.14 6.94 8.45
N ALA A 33 -6.86 7.29 8.45
CA ALA A 33 -5.94 6.93 7.38
C ALA A 33 -5.68 5.40 7.30
N MET A 34 -5.70 4.68 8.42
CA MET A 34 -5.56 3.21 8.42
C MET A 34 -6.72 2.51 7.69
N HIS A 35 -7.94 3.05 7.77
CA HIS A 35 -9.08 2.50 7.01
C HIS A 35 -8.95 2.74 5.50
N ALA A 36 -8.34 3.85 5.09
CA ALA A 36 -8.07 4.12 3.68
C ALA A 36 -7.07 3.11 3.07
N GLY A 37 -6.13 2.58 3.86
CA GLY A 37 -5.22 1.53 3.44
C GLY A 37 -5.95 0.26 3.01
N VAL A 38 -6.90 -0.20 3.82
CA VAL A 38 -7.70 -1.41 3.54
C VAL A 38 -8.54 -1.25 2.28
N ILE A 39 -9.18 -0.09 2.10
CA ILE A 39 -9.99 0.20 0.91
C ILE A 39 -9.13 0.15 -0.36
N ARG A 40 -7.95 0.78 -0.32
CA ARG A 40 -6.99 0.76 -1.42
C ARG A 40 -6.52 -0.67 -1.75
N ASP A 41 -6.32 -1.51 -0.75
CA ASP A 41 -5.92 -2.91 -0.95
C ASP A 41 -7.05 -3.73 -1.61
N TYR A 42 -8.32 -3.46 -1.30
CA TYR A 42 -9.45 -4.09 -1.98
C TYR A 42 -9.54 -3.69 -3.46
N GLU A 43 -9.34 -2.41 -3.78
CA GLU A 43 -9.30 -1.93 -5.17
C GLU A 43 -8.17 -2.60 -5.96
N GLN A 44 -6.96 -2.68 -5.37
CA GLN A 44 -5.84 -3.37 -6.00
C GLN A 44 -6.10 -4.86 -6.22
N GLN A 45 -6.77 -5.53 -5.28
CA GLN A 45 -7.16 -6.94 -5.45
C GLN A 45 -8.15 -7.13 -6.60
N ARG A 46 -9.09 -6.21 -6.80
CA ARG A 46 -10.02 -6.26 -7.95
C ARG A 46 -9.27 -6.14 -9.27
N VAL A 47 -8.41 -5.13 -9.40
CA VAL A 47 -7.60 -4.92 -10.61
C VAL A 47 -6.69 -6.12 -10.89
N LYS A 48 -6.11 -6.74 -9.86
CA LYS A 48 -5.32 -7.97 -10.03
C LYS A 48 -6.16 -9.13 -10.58
N LYS A 49 -7.39 -9.32 -10.10
CA LYS A 49 -8.30 -10.36 -10.62
C LYS A 49 -8.65 -10.11 -12.08
N GLU A 50 -8.96 -8.87 -12.44
CA GLU A 50 -9.25 -8.49 -13.83
C GLU A 50 -8.06 -8.82 -14.74
N ARG A 51 -6.84 -8.45 -14.35
CA ARG A 51 -5.63 -8.76 -15.13
C ARG A 51 -5.33 -10.25 -15.25
N LEU A 52 -5.65 -11.04 -14.23
CA LEU A 52 -5.49 -12.50 -14.29
C LEU A 52 -6.45 -13.11 -15.31
N LEU A 53 -7.72 -12.67 -15.32
CA LEU A 53 -8.71 -13.11 -16.30
C LEU A 53 -8.29 -12.72 -17.73
N ASP A 54 -7.78 -11.51 -17.92
CA ASP A 54 -7.26 -11.05 -19.22
C ASP A 54 -6.10 -11.92 -19.70
N PHE A 55 -5.21 -12.30 -18.79
CA PHE A 55 -4.09 -13.19 -19.09
C PHE A 55 -4.55 -14.60 -19.45
N GLU A 56 -5.49 -15.18 -18.70
CA GLU A 56 -6.05 -16.50 -18.99
C GLU A 56 -6.76 -16.54 -20.34
N MET A 57 -7.51 -15.49 -20.68
CA MET A 57 -8.16 -15.36 -22.00
C MET A 57 -7.13 -15.31 -23.13
N GLN A 58 -6.08 -14.50 -22.99
CA GLN A 58 -5.01 -14.42 -23.98
C GLN A 58 -4.28 -15.76 -24.15
N LYS A 59 -4.02 -16.47 -23.04
CA LYS A 59 -3.40 -17.79 -23.07
C LYS A 59 -4.28 -18.81 -23.82
N ALA A 60 -5.58 -18.83 -23.56
CA ALA A 60 -6.51 -19.72 -24.26
C ALA A 60 -6.55 -19.41 -25.77
N LEU A 61 -6.58 -18.14 -26.15
CA LEU A 61 -6.49 -17.71 -27.55
C LEU A 61 -5.16 -18.16 -28.19
N GLU A 62 -4.02 -18.00 -27.52
CA GLU A 62 -2.73 -18.47 -28.01
C GLU A 62 -2.73 -19.99 -28.27
N GLU A 63 -3.30 -20.77 -27.34
CA GLU A 63 -3.43 -22.23 -27.48
C GLU A 63 -4.30 -22.60 -28.68
N GLU A 64 -5.37 -21.85 -28.97
CA GLU A 64 -6.20 -22.06 -30.17
C GLU A 64 -5.45 -21.72 -31.46
N TYR A 65 -4.73 -20.58 -31.50
CA TYR A 65 -3.94 -20.19 -32.67
C TYR A 65 -2.78 -21.16 -32.95
N ARG A 66 -2.13 -21.70 -31.90
CA ARG A 66 -1.07 -22.72 -32.03
C ARG A 66 -1.54 -24.03 -32.67
N LYS A 67 -2.83 -24.39 -32.56
CA LYS A 67 -3.37 -25.59 -33.22
C LYS A 67 -3.37 -25.49 -34.74
N ILE A 68 -3.47 -24.26 -35.26
CA ILE A 68 -3.55 -23.98 -36.69
C ILE A 68 -2.19 -23.54 -37.24
N GLN A 69 -1.37 -22.87 -36.42
CA GLN A 69 -0.05 -22.37 -36.79
C GLN A 69 1.05 -22.95 -35.89
N SER A 70 2.00 -23.70 -36.47
CA SER A 70 3.25 -24.06 -35.78
C SER A 70 4.15 -22.83 -35.69
N VAL A 71 3.98 -22.02 -34.65
CA VAL A 71 4.86 -20.88 -34.38
C VAL A 71 6.19 -21.41 -33.82
N SER A 72 7.30 -21.14 -34.52
CA SER A 72 8.65 -21.36 -33.99
C SER A 72 8.92 -20.31 -32.91
N ASP A 73 9.39 -20.71 -31.71
CA ASP A 73 9.89 -19.82 -30.64
C ASP A 73 11.13 -19.08 -31.17
N GLY A 74 10.90 -18.05 -32.00
CA GLY A 74 11.94 -17.24 -32.61
C GLY A 74 12.65 -16.41 -31.56
N GLY A 75 13.75 -16.96 -31.01
CA GLY A 75 14.77 -16.21 -30.29
C GLY A 75 14.34 -15.67 -28.92
N ARG A 76 14.04 -16.56 -27.96
CA ARG A 76 14.19 -16.20 -26.54
C ARG A 76 15.69 -16.25 -26.22
N PRO A 77 16.41 -15.13 -26.00
CA PRO A 77 17.74 -15.21 -25.42
C PRO A 77 17.59 -15.83 -24.03
N ALA A 78 18.31 -16.92 -23.81
CA ALA A 78 18.28 -17.67 -22.56
C ALA A 78 18.44 -16.71 -21.37
N ALA A 79 17.52 -16.79 -20.41
CA ALA A 79 17.62 -16.05 -19.17
C ALA A 79 18.99 -16.37 -18.51
N PRO A 80 19.75 -15.36 -18.04
CA PRO A 80 21.02 -15.62 -17.39
C PRO A 80 20.78 -16.47 -16.14
N ASP A 81 21.39 -17.64 -16.14
CA ASP A 81 21.48 -18.56 -15.02
C ASP A 81 22.23 -17.87 -13.88
N THR A 82 21.51 -17.16 -13.00
CA THR A 82 22.06 -16.68 -11.74
C THR A 82 22.04 -17.83 -10.74
N ALA A 83 22.89 -18.82 -11.01
CA ALA A 83 23.32 -19.80 -10.05
C ALA A 83 24.26 -19.15 -9.02
N LYS A 84 24.04 -19.48 -7.74
CA LYS A 84 24.99 -19.42 -6.61
C LYS A 84 25.74 -18.09 -6.39
N ARG A 85 25.36 -17.39 -5.32
CA ARG A 85 26.28 -17.00 -4.23
C ARG A 85 25.51 -16.62 -2.98
#